data_AF-V5H8S0-F1
#
_entry.id   AF-V5H8S0-F1
#
_cell.length_a   1.000
_cell.length_b   1.000
_cell.length_c   1.000
_cell.angle_alpha   90.00
_cell.angle_beta   90.00
_cell.angle_gamma   90.00
#
_symmetry.space_group_name_H-M   'P 1'
#
loop_
_entity.id
_entity.type
_entity.pdbx_description
1 polymer ?
#
loop_
_entity_poly.entity_id
_entity_poly.type
_entity_poly.pdbx_seq_one_letter_code
_entity_poly.pdbx_strand_id
1 'polypeptide(L)'
;MNCWTAARIFMMSALICSTTAETKGEDDVCKTDDCMRLGLELSDAINASADPCDDFYDYVCKKWKNKTEIPPYLPSYGHLWLIRDEVAKKINDILSNMTAIAFQAESLNETIAMAYELCMKEDSSDPKEEIKPATKHLGGIWRS
;
A
#
# COMPACT_ATOMS: atom_id res chain seq x y z
N MET A 1 0.54 46.03 -45.38
CA MET A 1 -0.39 45.06 -44.77
C MET A 1 -1.67 45.79 -44.39
N ASN A 2 -2.78 45.38 -44.97
CA ASN A 2 -4.09 46.01 -44.87
C ASN A 2 -4.81 45.44 -43.64
N CYS A 3 -5.58 46.27 -42.92
CA CYS A 3 -6.30 45.82 -41.72
C CYS A 3 -7.21 44.61 -42.00
N TRP A 4 -7.67 44.50 -43.25
CA TRP A 4 -8.48 43.39 -43.75
C TRP A 4 -7.69 42.09 -43.96
N THR A 5 -6.41 42.18 -44.34
CA THR A 5 -5.55 40.99 -44.47
C THR A 5 -5.15 40.44 -43.11
N ALA A 6 -4.93 41.29 -42.10
CA ALA A 6 -4.71 40.85 -40.71
C ALA A 6 -5.96 40.18 -40.10
N ALA A 7 -7.15 40.72 -40.35
CA ALA A 7 -8.41 40.14 -39.86
C ALA A 7 -8.71 38.76 -40.48
N ARG A 8 -8.38 38.56 -41.76
CA ARG A 8 -8.54 37.25 -42.42
C ARG A 8 -7.54 36.21 -41.90
N ILE A 9 -6.32 36.60 -41.59
CA ILE A 9 -5.31 35.70 -41.02
C ILE A 9 -5.74 35.24 -39.61
N PHE A 10 -6.26 36.16 -38.78
CA PHE A 10 -6.76 35.82 -37.43
C PHE A 10 -8.03 34.95 -37.43
N MET A 11 -8.93 35.15 -38.39
CA MET A 11 -10.13 34.30 -38.51
C MET A 11 -9.80 32.89 -39.03
N MET A 12 -8.81 32.77 -39.93
CA MET A 12 -8.38 31.47 -40.46
C MET A 12 -7.55 30.67 -39.44
N SER A 13 -6.78 31.31 -38.56
CA SER A 13 -6.07 30.61 -37.47
C SER A 13 -7.02 30.07 -36.39
N ALA A 14 -8.14 30.74 -36.12
CA ALA A 14 -9.18 30.24 -35.21
C ALA A 14 -9.96 29.04 -35.80
N LEU A 15 -10.15 29.02 -37.12
CA LEU A 15 -10.79 27.89 -37.83
C LEU A 15 -9.88 26.65 -37.90
N ILE A 16 -8.57 26.84 -38.07
CA ILE A 16 -7.59 25.73 -38.08
C ILE A 16 -7.38 25.13 -36.68
N CYS A 17 -7.66 25.89 -35.61
CA CYS A 17 -7.57 25.38 -34.23
C CYS A 17 -8.83 24.63 -33.74
N SER A 18 -9.92 24.64 -34.51
CA SER A 18 -11.21 24.05 -34.10
C SER A 18 -11.52 22.67 -34.71
N THR A 19 -10.66 22.11 -35.57
CA THR A 19 -10.87 20.78 -36.17
C THR A 19 -9.73 19.83 -35.81
N THR A 20 -9.74 19.34 -34.58
CA THR A 20 -9.34 17.99 -34.13
C THR A 20 -9.41 17.93 -32.59
N ALA A 21 -10.52 18.39 -32.01
CA ALA A 21 -10.98 17.74 -30.79
C ALA A 21 -11.61 16.43 -31.27
N GLU A 22 -10.81 15.37 -31.37
CA GLU A 22 -11.32 14.01 -31.47
C GLU A 22 -12.19 13.77 -30.24
N THR A 23 -13.51 13.94 -30.34
CA THR A 23 -14.46 13.41 -29.35
C THR A 23 -14.52 11.90 -29.55
N LYS A 24 -13.46 11.21 -29.14
CA LYS A 24 -13.42 9.76 -29.06
C LYS A 24 -13.49 9.37 -27.59
N GLY A 25 -14.66 8.85 -27.19
CA GLY A 25 -14.78 8.01 -26.00
C GLY A 25 -15.69 8.55 -24.89
N GLU A 26 -16.99 8.68 -25.15
CA GLU A 26 -17.98 8.68 -24.06
C GLU A 26 -18.35 7.24 -23.61
N ASP A 27 -17.93 6.22 -24.37
CA ASP A 27 -18.36 4.82 -24.18
C ASP A 27 -17.26 3.84 -23.73
N ASP A 28 -16.02 4.28 -23.49
CA ASP A 28 -14.91 3.40 -23.06
C ASP A 28 -14.61 3.50 -21.55
N VAL A 29 -15.61 3.86 -20.74
CA VAL A 29 -15.49 3.90 -19.28
C VAL A 29 -15.82 2.52 -18.73
N CYS A 30 -14.87 1.91 -18.02
CA CYS A 30 -15.06 0.63 -17.36
C CYS A 30 -16.15 0.73 -16.27
N LYS A 31 -17.10 -0.22 -16.29
CA LYS A 31 -18.23 -0.31 -15.34
C LYS A 31 -18.28 -1.64 -14.59
N THR A 32 -17.18 -2.40 -14.56
CA THR A 32 -17.10 -3.59 -13.71
C THR A 32 -17.11 -3.20 -12.24
N ASP A 33 -17.53 -4.10 -11.37
CA ASP A 33 -17.57 -3.84 -9.92
C ASP A 33 -16.18 -3.42 -9.38
N ASP A 34 -15.11 -4.02 -9.90
CA ASP A 34 -13.73 -3.63 -9.55
C ASP A 34 -13.39 -2.21 -9.99
N CYS A 35 -13.77 -1.81 -11.21
CA CYS A 35 -13.54 -0.44 -11.68
C CYS A 35 -14.32 0.58 -10.85
N MET A 36 -15.57 0.29 -10.51
CA MET A 36 -16.39 1.17 -9.68
C MET A 36 -15.81 1.30 -8.27
N ARG A 37 -15.41 0.17 -7.65
CA ARG A 37 -14.78 0.15 -6.34
C ARG A 37 -13.48 0.96 -6.30
N LEU A 38 -12.56 0.69 -7.24
CA LEU A 38 -11.29 1.41 -7.33
C LEU A 38 -11.49 2.90 -7.63
N GLY A 39 -12.46 3.24 -8.48
CA GLY A 39 -12.80 4.63 -8.78
C GLY A 39 -13.29 5.40 -7.56
N LEU A 40 -14.13 4.77 -6.73
CA LEU A 40 -14.60 5.35 -5.47
C LEU A 40 -13.45 5.49 -4.45
N GLU A 41 -12.64 4.45 -4.26
CA GLU A 41 -11.47 4.47 -3.37
C GLU A 41 -10.50 5.61 -3.74
N LEU A 42 -10.21 5.78 -5.04
CA LEU A 42 -9.35 6.86 -5.53
C LEU A 42 -9.97 8.24 -5.32
N SER A 43 -11.26 8.40 -5.65
CA SER A 43 -11.99 9.66 -5.48
C SER A 43 -12.01 10.13 -4.01
N ASP A 44 -12.13 9.19 -3.08
CA ASP A 44 -12.13 9.47 -1.64
C ASP A 44 -10.77 9.94 -1.09
N ALA A 45 -9.68 9.60 -1.77
CA ALA A 45 -8.31 9.99 -1.43
C ALA A 45 -7.87 11.32 -2.07
N ILE A 46 -8.41 11.65 -3.25
CA ILE A 46 -8.02 12.83 -4.04
C ILE A 46 -8.46 14.14 -3.38
N ASN A 47 -7.53 15.08 -3.23
CA ASN A 47 -7.78 16.48 -2.94
C ASN A 47 -7.86 17.30 -4.24
N ALA A 48 -9.05 17.40 -4.81
CA ALA A 48 -9.30 18.15 -6.05
C ALA A 48 -9.11 19.68 -5.91
N SER A 49 -8.85 20.21 -4.72
CA SER A 49 -8.52 21.63 -4.51
C SER A 49 -7.02 21.93 -4.68
N ALA A 50 -6.16 20.91 -4.73
CA ALA A 50 -4.74 21.08 -5.04
C ALA A 50 -4.51 21.05 -6.55
N ASP A 51 -3.53 21.79 -7.06
CA ASP A 51 -3.08 21.66 -8.45
C ASP A 51 -2.10 20.47 -8.54
N PRO A 52 -2.41 19.42 -9.34
CA PRO A 52 -1.51 18.28 -9.51
C PRO A 52 -0.17 18.65 -10.17
N CYS A 53 -0.08 19.78 -10.89
CA CYS A 53 1.16 20.26 -11.47
C CYS A 53 2.10 20.89 -10.42
N ASP A 54 1.55 21.34 -9.29
CA ASP A 54 2.31 21.95 -8.20
C ASP A 54 2.64 20.94 -7.09
N ASP A 55 1.65 20.18 -6.62
CA ASP A 55 1.82 19.16 -5.59
C ASP A 55 0.94 17.93 -5.89
N PHE A 56 1.49 17.04 -6.73
CA PHE A 56 0.83 15.79 -7.07
C PHE A 56 0.55 14.90 -5.85
N TYR A 57 1.40 14.95 -4.82
CA TYR A 57 1.22 14.14 -3.62
C TYR A 57 0.02 14.63 -2.81
N ASP A 58 -0.13 15.95 -2.64
CA ASP A 58 -1.31 16.51 -1.99
C ASP A 58 -2.58 16.19 -2.80
N TYR A 59 -2.53 16.39 -4.12
CA TYR A 59 -3.64 16.08 -5.00
C TYR A 59 -4.12 14.63 -4.87
N VAL A 60 -3.22 13.64 -4.85
CA VAL A 60 -3.61 12.22 -4.84
C VAL A 60 -3.81 11.62 -3.45
N CYS A 61 -3.14 12.12 -2.41
CA CYS A 61 -3.08 11.46 -1.10
C CYS A 61 -3.64 12.27 0.08
N LYS A 62 -3.87 13.57 -0.06
CA LYS A 62 -4.12 14.44 1.11
C LYS A 62 -5.37 14.06 1.89
N LYS A 63 -6.48 13.72 1.22
CA LYS A 63 -7.68 13.31 1.96
C LYS A 63 -7.49 11.99 2.69
N TRP A 64 -6.80 11.03 2.07
CA TRP A 64 -6.48 9.76 2.71
C TRP A 64 -5.58 9.98 3.95
N LYS A 65 -4.53 10.78 3.81
CA LYS A 65 -3.63 11.14 4.91
C LYS A 65 -4.36 11.82 6.07
N ASN A 66 -5.33 12.69 5.78
CA ASN A 66 -6.10 13.39 6.81
C ASN A 66 -7.11 12.47 7.53
N LYS A 67 -7.65 11.46 6.84
CA LYS A 67 -8.60 10.50 7.40
C LYS A 67 -7.95 9.33 8.14
N THR A 68 -6.67 9.05 7.85
CA THR A 68 -5.99 7.85 8.33
C THR A 68 -5.06 8.14 9.51
N GLU A 69 -5.28 7.44 10.61
CA GLU A 69 -4.40 7.50 11.79
C GLU A 69 -3.30 6.44 11.70
N ILE A 70 -2.08 6.79 12.11
CA ILE A 70 -0.97 5.84 12.21
C ILE A 70 -1.14 5.07 13.52
N PRO A 71 -1.25 3.73 13.49
CA PRO A 71 -1.32 2.93 14.72
C PRO A 71 -0.08 3.18 15.62
N PRO A 72 -0.23 3.17 16.95
CA PRO A 72 0.85 3.59 17.88
C PRO A 72 2.09 2.69 17.85
N TYR A 73 1.95 1.47 17.32
CA TYR A 73 3.04 0.49 17.19
C TYR A 73 3.75 0.56 15.82
N LEU A 74 3.36 1.48 14.93
CA LEU A 74 3.97 1.65 13.62
C LEU A 74 4.67 3.01 13.50
N PRO A 75 5.89 3.05 12.94
CA PRO A 75 6.58 4.32 12.68
C PRO A 75 6.04 5.06 11.44
N SER A 76 5.32 4.36 10.57
CA SER A 76 4.71 4.91 9.36
C SER A 76 3.53 4.06 8.92
N TYR A 77 2.61 4.64 8.15
CA TYR A 77 1.44 3.93 7.63
C TYR A 77 1.14 4.36 6.20
N GLY A 78 0.62 3.42 5.40
CA GLY A 78 0.45 3.59 3.97
C GLY A 78 -0.19 2.37 3.34
N HIS A 79 -0.46 2.44 2.03
CA HIS A 79 -1.16 1.37 1.33
C HIS A 79 -0.40 0.01 1.35
N LEU A 80 0.94 0.04 1.32
CA LEU A 80 1.74 -1.18 1.48
C LEU A 80 1.57 -1.84 2.86
N TRP A 81 1.32 -1.06 3.91
CA TRP A 81 1.03 -1.63 5.24
C TRP A 81 -0.33 -2.33 5.26
N LEU A 82 -1.35 -1.79 4.59
CA LEU A 82 -2.65 -2.45 4.45
C LEU A 82 -2.52 -3.82 3.80
N ILE A 83 -1.76 -3.91 2.70
CA ILE A 83 -1.51 -5.17 2.00
C ILE A 83 -0.74 -6.14 2.90
N ARG A 84 0.30 -5.66 3.59
CA ARG A 84 1.08 -6.49 4.52
C ARG A 84 0.24 -7.03 5.66
N ASP A 85 -0.66 -6.22 6.22
CA ASP A 85 -1.58 -6.63 7.27
C ASP A 85 -2.57 -7.69 6.77
N GLU A 86 -3.15 -7.50 5.59
CA GLU A 86 -4.05 -8.50 4.98
C GLU A 86 -3.33 -9.82 4.68
N VAL A 87 -2.11 -9.77 4.15
CA VAL A 87 -1.28 -10.96 3.91
C VAL A 87 -0.91 -11.65 5.22
N ALA A 88 -0.52 -10.90 6.24
CA ALA A 88 -0.18 -11.45 7.55
C ALA A 88 -1.39 -12.16 8.19
N LYS A 89 -2.60 -11.58 8.09
CA LYS A 89 -3.85 -12.21 8.53
C LYS A 89 -4.10 -13.53 7.80
N LYS A 90 -4.00 -13.55 6.47
CA LYS A 90 -4.17 -14.78 5.67
C LYS A 90 -3.15 -15.85 6.02
N ILE A 91 -1.89 -15.49 6.21
CA ILE A 91 -0.85 -16.42 6.66
C ILE A 91 -1.20 -16.96 8.06
N ASN A 92 -1.57 -16.08 8.98
CA ASN A 92 -1.97 -16.46 10.33
C ASN A 92 -3.17 -17.43 10.33
N ASP A 93 -4.18 -17.19 9.49
CA ASP A 93 -5.34 -18.07 9.35
C ASP A 93 -4.96 -19.45 8.80
N ILE A 94 -4.01 -19.50 7.85
CA ILE A 94 -3.49 -20.78 7.33
C ILE A 94 -2.74 -21.53 8.43
N LEU A 95 -1.81 -20.85 9.11
CA LEU A 95 -0.90 -21.47 10.08
C LEU A 95 -1.62 -21.90 11.36
N SER A 96 -2.56 -21.10 11.87
CA SER A 96 -3.37 -21.44 13.05
C SER A 96 -4.26 -22.67 12.85
N ASN A 97 -4.61 -22.99 11.61
CA ASN A 97 -5.39 -24.17 11.26
C ASN A 97 -4.52 -25.41 10.96
N MET A 98 -3.18 -25.30 11.00
CA MET A 98 -2.31 -26.46 10.82
C MET A 98 -2.25 -27.29 12.10
N THR A 99 -2.54 -28.59 12.00
CA THR A 99 -2.34 -29.51 13.12
C THR A 99 -0.85 -29.80 13.31
N ALA A 100 -0.26 -29.31 14.40
CA ALA A 100 1.05 -29.76 14.83
C ALA A 100 0.93 -31.15 15.46
N ILE A 101 1.42 -32.20 14.79
CA ILE A 101 1.64 -33.48 15.45
C ILE A 101 2.85 -33.28 16.37
N ALA A 102 2.61 -33.28 17.69
CA ALA A 102 3.53 -32.73 18.69
C ALA A 102 4.81 -33.57 18.95
N PHE A 103 5.15 -34.54 18.10
CA PHE A 103 6.31 -35.39 18.31
C PHE A 103 7.05 -35.61 16.99
N GLN A 104 8.12 -34.81 16.82
CA GLN A 104 9.03 -34.74 15.66
C GLN A 104 8.41 -34.16 14.38
N ALA A 105 8.99 -33.06 13.90
CA ALA A 105 8.69 -32.55 12.56
C ALA A 105 9.47 -33.38 11.54
N GLU A 106 8.77 -34.23 10.81
CA GLU A 106 9.32 -35.04 9.73
C GLU A 106 9.24 -34.30 8.39
N SER A 107 8.41 -33.26 8.31
CA SER A 107 8.20 -32.42 7.13
C SER A 107 8.41 -30.93 7.38
N LEU A 108 8.61 -30.19 6.28
CA LEU A 108 8.66 -28.72 6.30
C LEU A 108 7.38 -28.13 6.90
N ASN A 109 6.22 -28.70 6.59
CA ASN A 109 4.92 -28.22 7.09
C ASN A 109 4.80 -28.38 8.61
N GLU A 110 5.25 -29.51 9.16
CA GLU A 110 5.27 -29.72 10.61
C GLU A 110 6.27 -28.80 11.31
N THR A 111 7.41 -28.53 10.68
CA THR A 111 8.39 -27.57 11.19
C THR A 111 7.79 -26.16 11.27
N ILE A 112 7.08 -25.74 10.22
CA ILE A 112 6.39 -24.46 10.16
C ILE A 112 5.28 -24.38 11.23
N ALA A 113 4.44 -25.41 11.35
CA ALA A 113 3.36 -25.46 12.34
C ALA A 113 3.90 -25.41 13.78
N MET A 114 4.95 -26.19 14.07
CA MET A 114 5.59 -26.20 15.39
C MET A 114 6.23 -24.85 15.73
N ALA A 115 6.92 -24.22 14.77
CA ALA A 115 7.51 -22.89 14.96
C ALA A 115 6.45 -21.82 15.22
N TYR A 116 5.33 -21.86 14.49
CA TYR A 116 4.20 -20.97 14.70
C TYR A 116 3.61 -21.15 16.11
N GLU A 117 3.31 -22.39 16.52
CA GLU A 117 2.79 -22.71 17.85
C GLU A 117 3.71 -22.26 18.99
N LEU A 118 5.02 -22.42 18.84
CA LEU A 118 6.01 -21.96 19.83
C LEU A 118 6.04 -20.43 19.92
N CYS A 119 5.89 -19.72 18.81
CA CYS A 119 5.87 -18.26 18.78
C CYS A 119 4.58 -17.65 19.34
N MET A 120 3.44 -18.34 19.15
CA MET A 120 2.12 -17.83 19.54
C MET A 120 1.75 -18.13 21.00
N LYS A 121 2.43 -19.09 21.65
CA LYS A 121 2.27 -19.34 23.08
C LYS A 121 2.83 -18.14 23.85
N GLU A 122 1.98 -17.51 24.67
CA GLU A 122 2.45 -16.53 25.64
C GLU A 122 3.37 -17.22 26.64
N ASP A 123 4.66 -16.88 26.60
CA ASP A 123 5.60 -17.34 27.62
C ASP A 123 5.56 -16.41 28.84
N SER A 124 5.49 -17.02 30.01
CA SER A 124 5.55 -16.35 31.31
C SER A 124 6.99 -16.15 31.80
N SER A 125 7.97 -16.66 31.04
CA SER A 125 9.39 -16.55 31.34
C SER A 125 9.90 -15.10 31.19
N ASP A 126 10.84 -14.72 32.05
CA ASP A 126 11.56 -13.45 31.89
C ASP A 126 12.52 -13.57 30.68
N PRO A 127 12.40 -12.72 29.64
CA PRO A 127 13.28 -12.75 28.47
C PRO A 127 14.77 -12.72 28.83
N LYS A 128 15.13 -12.12 29.98
CA LYS A 128 16.52 -12.11 30.46
C LYS A 128 17.00 -13.51 30.83
N GLU A 129 16.16 -14.35 31.42
CA GLU A 129 16.52 -15.72 31.78
C GLU A 129 16.75 -16.58 30.52
N GLU A 130 15.95 -16.39 29.48
CA GLU A 130 16.09 -17.11 28.21
C GLU A 130 17.37 -16.74 27.44
N ILE A 131 17.78 -15.47 27.52
CA ILE A 131 18.93 -14.94 26.77
C ILE A 131 20.25 -15.14 27.55
N LYS A 132 20.21 -15.45 28.86
CA LYS A 132 21.41 -15.72 29.69
C LYS A 132 22.39 -16.75 29.10
N PRO A 133 21.94 -17.92 28.60
CA PRO A 133 22.84 -18.89 27.99
C PRO A 133 23.57 -18.34 26.77
N ALA A 134 22.85 -17.62 25.89
CA ALA A 134 23.42 -17.03 24.68
C ALA A 134 24.42 -15.91 25.00
N THR A 135 24.09 -15.04 25.95
CA THR A 135 24.99 -13.95 26.40
C THR A 135 26.23 -14.46 27.12
N LYS A 136 26.16 -15.60 27.84
CA LYS A 136 27.37 -16.24 28.41
C LYS A 136 28.34 -16.72 27.32
N HIS A 137 27.81 -17.18 26.18
CA HIS A 137 28.63 -17.61 25.05
C HIS A 137 29.21 -16.42 24.27
N LEU A 138 28.42 -15.37 24.06
CA LEU A 138 28.83 -14.16 23.35
C LEU A 138 29.67 -13.19 24.21
N GLY A 139 29.55 -13.23 25.54
CA GLY A 139 30.30 -12.40 26.49
C GLY A 139 31.79 -12.75 26.58
N GLY A 140 32.23 -13.82 25.91
CA GLY A 140 33.64 -14.08 25.62
C GLY A 140 34.19 -13.28 24.43
N ILE A 141 33.31 -12.69 23.59
CA ILE A 141 33.66 -11.98 22.35
C ILE A 141 33.71 -10.45 22.56
N TRP A 142 32.91 -9.91 23.48
CA TRP A 142 32.78 -8.46 23.73
C TRP A 142 33.49 -7.98 25.01
N ARG A 143 34.61 -8.60 25.38
CA ARG A 143 35.43 -8.18 26.53
C ARG A 143 36.66 -7.39 26.01
N SER A 144 36.44 -6.15 25.60
CA SER A 144 37.47 -5.13 25.30
C SER A 144 37.09 -3.81 25.94
#